data_AF-A0A6M0C3M8-F1
#
_entry.id   AF-A0A6M0C3M8-F1
#
_cell.length_a   1.000
_cell.length_b   1.000
_cell.length_c   1.000
_cell.angle_alpha   90.00
_cell.angle_beta   90.00
_cell.angle_gamma   90.00
#
_symmetry.space_group_name_H-M   'P 1'
#
loop_
_entity.id
_entity.type
_entity.pdbx_description
1 polymer ?
#
loop_
_entity_poly.entity_id
_entity_poly.type
_entity_poly.pdbx_seq_one_letter_code
_entity_poly.pdbx_strand_id
1 'polypeptide(L)'
;MSAELLRRLFTVDQYYKMLEAGVLTENERVELIRGEIVKMSPIGIHHANCVDNLTELFILSLAKTVTVRVQNPVRLNDNSEPEPDIALLQRRQGFRR
;
A
#
# COMPACT_ATOMS: atom_id res chain seq x y z
N MET A 1 -24.75 7.25 -29.39
CA MET A 1 -23.37 6.76 -29.56
C MET A 1 -22.74 6.70 -28.18
N SER A 2 -22.33 5.51 -27.72
CA SER A 2 -21.49 5.37 -26.54
C SER A 2 -20.04 5.48 -27.00
N ALA A 3 -19.29 6.45 -26.49
CA ALA A 3 -17.85 6.49 -26.71
C ALA A 3 -17.20 5.47 -25.78
N GLU A 4 -16.49 4.49 -26.35
CA GLU A 4 -15.71 3.54 -25.56
C GLU A 4 -14.49 4.27 -24.99
N LEU A 5 -14.46 4.46 -23.66
CA LEU A 5 -13.35 5.11 -22.98
C LEU A 5 -12.20 4.11 -22.81
N LEU A 6 -11.14 4.30 -23.58
CA LEU A 6 -9.89 3.58 -23.39
C LEU A 6 -9.17 4.10 -22.13
N ARG A 7 -8.99 3.25 -21.13
CA ARG A 7 -8.24 3.58 -19.91
C ARG A 7 -6.74 3.45 -20.17
N ARG A 8 -5.98 4.49 -19.82
CA ARG A 8 -4.52 4.42 -19.72
C ARG A 8 -4.16 3.90 -18.33
N LEU A 9 -3.50 2.75 -18.26
CA LEU A 9 -3.01 2.18 -17.00
C LEU A 9 -1.55 2.59 -16.76
N PHE A 10 -1.21 2.73 -15.47
CA PHE A 10 0.13 3.05 -15.01
C PHE A 10 0.89 1.82 -14.51
N THR A 11 2.19 1.84 -14.67
CA THR A 11 3.11 0.94 -13.98
C THR A 11 3.58 1.55 -12.66
N VAL A 12 4.08 0.73 -11.74
CA VAL A 12 4.70 1.19 -10.48
C VAL A 12 5.83 2.16 -10.77
N ASP A 13 6.68 1.88 -11.76
CA ASP A 13 7.80 2.76 -12.12
C ASP A 13 7.32 4.12 -12.66
N GLN A 14 6.21 4.16 -13.40
CA GLN A 14 5.59 5.43 -13.83
C GLN A 14 4.97 6.18 -12.67
N TYR A 15 4.32 5.49 -11.74
CA TYR A 15 3.76 6.06 -10.53
C TYR A 15 4.86 6.75 -9.68
N TYR A 16 6.01 6.11 -9.48
CA TYR A 16 7.14 6.74 -8.80
C TYR A 16 7.72 7.94 -9.56
N LYS A 17 7.83 7.88 -10.89
CA LYS A 17 8.25 9.05 -11.69
C LYS A 17 7.29 10.23 -11.55
N MET A 18 6.00 10.00 -11.35
CA MET A 18 5.02 11.06 -11.09
C MET A 18 5.24 11.73 -9.73
N LEU A 19 5.61 10.94 -8.70
CA LEU A 19 6.01 11.48 -7.39
C LEU A 19 7.30 12.30 -7.50
N GLU A 20 8.33 11.77 -8.16
CA GLU A 20 9.61 12.46 -8.37
C GLU A 20 9.46 13.77 -9.16
N ALA A 21 8.58 13.78 -10.16
CA ALA A 21 8.28 14.96 -10.96
C ALA A 21 7.34 15.96 -10.26
N GLY A 22 6.82 15.64 -9.07
CA GLY A 22 5.88 16.47 -8.32
C GLY A 22 4.48 16.56 -8.94
N VAL A 23 4.12 15.63 -9.84
CA VAL A 23 2.77 15.52 -10.40
C VAL A 23 1.81 14.96 -9.36
N LEU A 24 2.28 14.01 -8.55
CA LEU A 24 1.63 13.55 -7.35
C LEU A 24 2.45 14.01 -6.15
N THR A 25 1.76 14.35 -5.08
CA THR A 25 2.38 14.72 -3.81
C THR A 25 2.09 13.68 -2.73
N GLU A 26 3.00 13.54 -1.76
CA GLU A 26 2.81 12.63 -0.61
C GLU A 26 1.53 12.96 0.19
N ASN A 27 1.09 14.22 0.15
CA ASN A 27 -0.12 14.69 0.83
C ASN A 27 -1.42 14.26 0.16
N GLU A 28 -1.40 13.86 -1.11
CA GLU A 28 -2.62 13.45 -1.82
C GLU A 28 -3.18 12.11 -1.33
N ARG A 29 -2.35 11.32 -0.64
CA ARG A 29 -2.70 10.00 -0.08
C ARG A 29 -3.34 9.10 -1.13
N VAL A 30 -2.53 8.68 -2.10
CA VAL A 30 -2.95 7.83 -3.22
C VAL A 30 -2.13 6.54 -3.26
N GLU A 31 -2.74 5.46 -3.75
CA GLU A 31 -2.09 4.16 -3.98
C GLU A 31 -2.32 3.67 -5.42
N LEU A 32 -1.49 2.75 -5.89
CA LEU A 32 -1.61 2.18 -7.24
C LEU A 32 -2.28 0.80 -7.19
N ILE A 33 -3.49 0.69 -7.74
CA ILE A 33 -4.25 -0.56 -7.80
C ILE A 33 -4.52 -0.94 -9.25
N ARG A 34 -3.91 -2.03 -9.73
CA ARG A 34 -4.11 -2.57 -11.09
C ARG A 34 -3.93 -1.53 -12.21
N GLY A 35 -3.00 -0.62 -12.02
CA GLY A 35 -2.65 0.46 -12.93
C GLY A 35 -3.51 1.71 -12.81
N GLU A 36 -4.41 1.77 -11.83
CA GLU A 36 -5.21 2.95 -11.50
C GLU A 36 -4.66 3.60 -10.23
N ILE A 37 -4.54 4.94 -10.24
CA ILE A 37 -4.16 5.72 -9.07
C ILE A 37 -5.46 6.01 -8.31
N VAL A 38 -5.57 5.48 -7.09
CA VAL A 38 -6.78 5.55 -6.27
C VAL A 38 -6.50 6.36 -5.02
N LYS A 39 -7.42 7.24 -4.65
CA LYS A 39 -7.33 8.02 -3.41
C LYS A 39 -7.68 7.17 -2.21
N MET A 40 -6.82 7.18 -1.20
CA MET A 40 -7.08 6.52 0.08
C MET A 40 -8.17 7.26 0.86
N SER A 41 -8.91 6.48 1.65
CA SER A 41 -9.88 7.04 2.59
C SER A 41 -9.16 7.77 3.74
N PRO A 42 -9.75 8.85 4.28
CA PRO A 42 -9.21 9.51 5.46
C PRO A 42 -9.19 8.53 6.64
N ILE A 43 -8.15 8.63 7.46
CA ILE A 43 -8.00 7.83 8.67
C ILE A 43 -8.67 8.56 9.83
N GLY A 44 -9.69 7.95 10.41
CA GLY A 44 -10.32 8.40 11.66
C GLY A 44 -9.76 7.68 12.90
N ILE A 45 -10.04 8.21 14.08
CA ILE A 45 -9.55 7.65 15.36
C ILE A 45 -9.97 6.18 15.57
N HIS A 46 -11.19 5.80 15.16
CA HIS A 46 -11.65 4.41 15.25
C HIS A 46 -10.86 3.47 14.35
N HIS A 47 -10.50 3.93 13.15
CA HIS A 47 -9.66 3.17 12.24
C HIS A 47 -8.26 3.00 12.83
N ALA A 48 -7.64 4.07 13.32
CA ALA A 48 -6.32 4.01 13.94
C ALA A 48 -6.27 3.02 15.11
N ASN A 49 -7.22 3.09 16.05
CA ASN A 49 -7.30 2.16 17.17
C ASN A 49 -7.47 0.70 16.73
N CYS A 50 -8.21 0.45 15.64
CA CYS A 50 -8.37 -0.90 15.10
C CYS A 50 -7.05 -1.43 14.54
N VAL A 51 -6.33 -0.59 13.78
CA VAL A 51 -5.01 -0.93 13.24
C VAL A 51 -4.00 -1.20 14.36
N ASP A 52 -3.99 -0.40 15.42
CA ASP A 52 -3.09 -0.59 16.56
C ASP A 52 -3.36 -1.91 17.29
N ASN A 53 -4.63 -2.20 17.61
CA ASN A 53 -5.02 -3.44 18.27
C ASN A 53 -4.69 -4.69 17.45
N LEU A 54 -4.92 -4.66 16.14
CA LEU A 54 -4.59 -5.77 15.25
C LEU A 54 -3.07 -5.93 15.10
N THR A 55 -2.33 -4.81 15.05
CA THR A 55 -0.87 -4.82 15.01
C THR A 55 -0.30 -5.51 16.24
N GLU A 56 -0.75 -5.15 17.44
CA GLU A 56 -0.34 -5.79 18.69
C GLU A 56 -0.64 -7.29 18.66
N LEU A 57 -1.88 -7.66 18.29
CA LEU A 57 -2.30 -9.06 18.20
C LEU A 57 -1.39 -9.89 17.30
N PHE A 58 -1.08 -9.39 16.09
CA PHE A 58 -0.25 -10.12 15.13
C PHE A 58 1.22 -10.17 15.54
N ILE A 59 1.75 -9.11 16.15
CA ILE A 59 3.13 -9.13 16.66
C ILE A 59 3.24 -10.18 17.77
N LEU A 60 2.36 -10.16 18.76
CA LEU A 60 2.40 -11.11 19.88
C LEU A 60 2.20 -12.56 19.42
N SER A 61 1.34 -12.78 18.43
CA SER A 61 0.98 -14.13 17.96
C SER A 61 1.94 -14.70 16.90
N LEU A 62 2.49 -13.86 16.03
CA LEU A 62 3.15 -14.30 14.78
C LEU A 62 4.55 -13.74 14.55
N ALA A 63 5.13 -12.93 15.45
CA ALA A 63 6.42 -12.27 15.20
C ALA A 63 7.59 -13.22 14.87
N LYS A 64 7.50 -14.51 15.20
CA LYS A 64 8.53 -15.50 14.86
C LYS A 64 8.40 -16.07 13.44
N THR A 65 7.22 -16.01 12.83
CA THR A 65 6.90 -16.67 11.55
C THR A 65 6.68 -15.67 10.42
N VAL A 66 6.26 -14.44 10.74
CA VAL A 66 5.99 -13.39 9.74
C VAL A 66 6.71 -12.08 10.08
N THR A 67 6.71 -11.17 9.11
CA THR A 67 6.97 -9.75 9.30
C THR A 67 5.64 -9.01 9.20
N VAL A 68 5.25 -8.31 10.26
CA VAL A 68 4.08 -7.43 10.26
C VAL A 68 4.51 -6.07 9.72
N ARG A 69 3.91 -5.62 8.61
CA ARG A 69 4.07 -4.25 8.08
C ARG A 69 2.75 -3.51 8.26
N VAL A 70 2.81 -2.27 8.71
CA VAL A 70 1.64 -1.44 9.04
C VAL A 70 1.71 -0.19 8.19
N GLN A 71 0.65 0.13 7.44
CA GLN A 71 0.52 1.35 6.63
C GLN A 71 1.76 1.62 5.78
N ASN A 72 2.09 0.64 4.94
CA ASN A 72 3.34 0.63 4.19
C ASN A 72 3.10 0.03 2.80
N PRO A 73 3.67 0.59 1.72
CA PRO A 73 3.50 0.07 0.37
C PRO A 73 3.93 -1.40 0.23
N VAL A 74 3.12 -2.18 -0.46
CA VAL A 74 3.38 -3.60 -0.79
C VAL A 74 3.28 -3.79 -2.29
N ARG A 75 4.43 -3.83 -2.99
CA ARG A 75 4.46 -4.12 -4.42
C ARG A 75 4.02 -5.56 -4.68
N LEU A 76 2.90 -5.72 -5.38
CA LEU A 76 2.37 -7.03 -5.77
C LEU A 76 2.87 -7.46 -7.15
N ASN A 77 2.98 -6.51 -8.08
CA ASN A 77 3.46 -6.71 -9.45
C ASN A 77 3.85 -5.36 -10.07
N ASP A 78 4.00 -5.30 -11.39
CA ASP A 78 4.43 -4.08 -12.10
C ASP A 78 3.34 -3.00 -12.24
N ASN A 79 2.09 -3.28 -11.89
CA ASN A 79 1.00 -2.31 -11.97
C ASN A 79 0.19 -2.19 -10.67
N SER A 80 0.65 -2.76 -9.57
CA SER A 80 -0.08 -2.70 -8.31
C SER A 80 0.86 -2.67 -7.11
N GLU A 81 0.72 -1.60 -6.34
CA GLU A 81 1.40 -1.36 -5.08
C GLU A 81 0.40 -0.71 -4.11
N PRO A 82 -0.48 -1.51 -3.48
CA PRO A 82 -1.35 -1.03 -2.42
C PRO A 82 -0.57 -0.59 -1.18
N GLU A 83 -1.19 0.28 -0.39
CA GLU A 83 -0.76 0.64 0.96
C GLU A 83 -1.78 0.13 1.98
N PRO A 84 -1.73 -1.17 2.34
CA PRO A 84 -2.68 -1.75 3.27
C PRO A 84 -2.44 -1.25 4.71
N ASP A 85 -3.52 -1.24 5.49
CA ASP A 85 -3.46 -0.97 6.93
C ASP A 85 -2.49 -1.92 7.63
N ILE A 86 -2.58 -3.22 7.33
CA ILE A 86 -1.69 -4.27 7.85
C ILE A 86 -1.41 -5.30 6.75
N ALA A 87 -0.13 -5.64 6.57
CA ALA A 87 0.33 -6.73 5.74
C ALA A 87 1.16 -7.74 6.55
N LEU A 88 0.81 -9.02 6.45
CA LEU A 88 1.58 -10.12 7.02
C LEU A 88 2.45 -10.73 5.92
N LEU A 89 3.76 -10.47 5.98
CA LEU A 89 4.71 -10.95 4.98
C LEU A 89 5.44 -12.20 5.46
N GLN A 90 5.75 -13.10 4.53
CA GLN A 90 6.61 -14.23 4.83
C GLN A 90 7.97 -13.72 5.33
N ARG A 91 8.38 -14.20 6.50
CA ARG A 91 9.66 -13.81 7.09
C ARG A 91 10.80 -14.39 6.27
N ARG A 92 11.60 -13.53 5.64
CA ARG A 92 12.86 -13.96 5.00
C ARG A 92 13.90 -14.23 6.08
N GLN A 93 14.40 -15.46 6.14
CA GLN A 93 15.55 -15.82 6.96
C GLN A 93 16.73 -14.97 6.52
N GLY A 94 17.31 -14.16 7.43
CA GLY A 94 18.54 -13.42 7.18
C GLY A 94 18.45 -11.89 7.22
N PHE A 95 17.26 -11.29 7.31
CA PHE A 95 17.15 -9.85 7.58
C PHE A 95 17.15 -9.61 9.10
N ARG A 96 18.33 -9.73 9.72
CA ARG A 96 18.62 -9.08 11.00
C ARG A 96 19.60 -7.95 10.67
N ARG A 97 19.23 -6.72 10.99
CA ARG A 97 20.23 -5.67 11.21
C ARG A 97 21.04 -6.02 12.44
#